data_AF-A0A0R2T4R6-F1
#
_entry.id   AF-A0A0R2T4R6-F1
#
_cell.length_a   1.000
_cell.length_b   1.000
_cell.length_c   1.000
_cell.angle_alpha   90.00
_cell.angle_beta   90.00
_cell.angle_gamma   90.00
#
_symmetry.space_group_name_H-M   'P 1'
#
loop_
_entity.id
_entity.type
_entity.pdbx_description
1 polymer ?
#
loop_
_entity_poly.entity_id
_entity_poly.type
_entity_poly.pdbx_seq_one_letter_code
_entity_poly.pdbx_strand_id
1 'polypeptide(L)'
;MKLLLIDQRHGQSRSLELKGWLRALLSLCLLGTPVGLGYFGYQLAAGQNDDSLVFNQQSAENWQKELALQALQLEQLRSASEQELDALTLKLAKLQARLSRLDALGERVAGLANIDSFDAVATSSYLVGGLEIGIASGTPDEFAGSNLLASISELEELINERQQQLGNIEGLLIDQRAIEDGFVAGRPIENAWIASPFGRRPDPITGKSSFHSGIDLTTGKAGAQISSVAGG
;
A
#
# COMPACT_ATOMS: atom_id res chain seq x y z
N MET A 1 -73.65 -60.08 20.18
CA MET A 1 -74.22 -59.05 19.28
C MET A 1 -74.11 -59.53 17.85
N LYS A 2 -75.20 -59.44 17.08
CA LYS A 2 -75.25 -59.79 15.65
C LYS A 2 -74.96 -58.53 14.83
N LEU A 3 -73.89 -58.56 14.04
CA LEU A 3 -73.62 -57.58 13.00
C LEU A 3 -74.24 -58.11 11.70
N LEU A 4 -75.18 -57.34 11.15
CA LEU A 4 -75.85 -57.64 9.89
C LEU A 4 -75.19 -56.81 8.80
N LEU A 5 -74.39 -57.47 7.96
CA LEU A 5 -73.89 -56.89 6.71
C LEU A 5 -74.91 -57.21 5.61
N ILE A 6 -75.53 -56.16 5.07
CA ILE A 6 -76.50 -56.25 3.97
C ILE A 6 -75.78 -55.81 2.70
N ASP A 7 -75.56 -56.76 1.79
CA ASP A 7 -75.00 -56.51 0.45
C ASP A 7 -76.16 -56.30 -0.55
N GLN A 8 -76.13 -55.21 -1.32
CA GLN A 8 -77.26 -54.72 -2.12
C GLN A 8 -77.43 -55.44 -3.47
N ARG A 9 -76.56 -56.39 -3.84
CA ARG A 9 -76.61 -57.02 -5.18
C ARG A 9 -77.02 -58.48 -5.21
N HIS A 10 -77.00 -59.21 -4.09
CA HIS A 10 -77.54 -60.56 -3.99
C HIS A 10 -78.23 -60.70 -2.63
N GLY A 11 -79.56 -60.78 -2.61
CA GLY A 11 -80.43 -60.71 -1.43
C GLY A 11 -80.34 -61.91 -0.47
N GLN A 12 -79.14 -62.26 0.00
CA GLN A 12 -78.94 -63.22 1.09
C GLN A 12 -78.15 -62.56 2.23
N SER A 13 -78.81 -62.41 3.39
CA SER A 13 -78.16 -61.94 4.62
C SER A 13 -77.38 -63.10 5.27
N ARG A 14 -76.06 -63.01 5.31
CA ARG A 14 -75.25 -63.92 6.13
C ARG A 14 -74.92 -63.25 7.47
N SER A 15 -75.36 -63.87 8.56
CA SER A 15 -75.03 -63.41 9.92
C SER A 15 -73.83 -64.20 10.45
N LEU A 16 -72.75 -63.51 10.78
CA LEU A 16 -71.56 -64.09 11.40
C LEU A 16 -71.70 -63.94 12.92
N GLU A 17 -71.89 -65.05 13.62
CA GLU A 17 -71.92 -65.06 15.08
C GLU A 17 -70.49 -65.13 15.64
N LEU A 18 -70.00 -64.01 16.18
CA LEU A 18 -68.74 -63.92 16.91
C LEU A 18 -68.82 -64.73 18.22
N LYS A 19 -68.32 -65.96 18.20
CA LYS A 19 -68.20 -66.85 19.37
C LYS A 19 -67.30 -66.20 20.44
N GLY A 20 -67.69 -66.29 21.72
CA GLY A 20 -67.09 -65.53 22.83
C GLY A 20 -65.56 -65.67 23.00
N TRP A 21 -64.99 -66.81 22.63
CA TRP A 21 -63.53 -67.03 22.66
C TRP A 21 -62.76 -66.17 21.64
N LEU A 22 -63.35 -65.91 20.47
CA LEU A 22 -62.73 -65.05 19.44
C LEU A 22 -62.60 -63.60 19.93
N ARG A 23 -63.53 -63.15 20.79
CA ARG A 23 -63.47 -61.82 21.43
C ARG A 23 -62.35 -61.73 22.45
N ALA A 24 -62.12 -62.80 23.21
CA ALA A 24 -61.01 -62.86 24.16
C ALA A 24 -59.66 -62.81 23.43
N LEU A 25 -59.54 -63.52 22.30
CA LEU A 25 -58.33 -63.52 21.48
C LEU A 25 -58.08 -62.16 20.80
N LEU A 26 -59.13 -61.53 20.25
CA LEU A 26 -59.04 -60.19 19.67
C LEU A 26 -58.69 -59.12 20.72
N SER A 27 -59.28 -59.20 21.90
CA SER A 27 -58.98 -58.32 23.04
C SER A 27 -57.51 -58.43 23.46
N LEU A 28 -57.01 -59.67 23.63
CA LEU A 28 -55.63 -59.91 24.04
C LEU A 28 -54.61 -59.44 22.99
N CYS A 29 -54.93 -59.59 21.70
CA CYS A 29 -54.08 -59.11 20.62
C CYS A 29 -54.06 -57.58 20.53
N LEU A 30 -55.23 -56.93 20.67
CA LEU A 30 -55.35 -55.47 20.58
C LEU A 30 -54.66 -54.75 21.76
N LEU A 31 -54.66 -55.36 22.94
CA LEU A 31 -54.00 -54.81 24.13
C LEU A 31 -52.53 -55.25 24.28
N GLY A 32 -52.20 -56.48 23.87
CA GLY A 32 -50.84 -57.03 24.00
C GLY A 32 -49.85 -56.43 23.01
N THR A 33 -50.29 -56.12 21.79
CA THR A 33 -49.44 -55.53 20.74
C THR A 33 -48.87 -54.14 21.10
N PRO A 34 -49.65 -53.16 21.60
CA PRO A 34 -49.08 -51.85 21.97
C PRO A 34 -48.15 -51.93 23.17
N VAL A 35 -48.42 -52.80 24.15
CA VAL A 35 -47.57 -52.96 25.34
C VAL A 35 -46.26 -53.64 24.98
N GLY A 36 -46.30 -54.69 24.14
CA GLY A 36 -45.10 -55.37 23.65
C GLY A 36 -44.22 -54.45 22.81
N LEU A 37 -44.81 -53.68 21.89
CA LEU A 37 -44.08 -52.69 21.10
C LEU A 37 -43.52 -51.56 21.96
N GLY A 38 -44.25 -51.11 22.98
CA GLY A 38 -43.76 -50.12 23.94
C GLY A 38 -42.57 -50.62 24.75
N TYR A 39 -42.62 -51.84 25.26
CA TYR A 39 -41.52 -52.44 26.03
C TYR A 39 -40.28 -52.72 25.16
N PHE A 40 -40.49 -53.25 23.95
CA PHE A 40 -39.40 -53.52 23.01
C PHE A 40 -38.77 -52.22 22.49
N GLY A 41 -39.60 -51.20 22.21
CA GLY A 41 -39.16 -49.85 21.86
C GLY A 41 -38.39 -49.18 23.00
N TYR A 42 -38.83 -49.35 24.25
CA TYR A 42 -38.11 -48.84 25.43
C TYR A 42 -36.76 -49.51 25.62
N GLN A 43 -36.65 -50.84 25.47
CA GLN A 43 -35.35 -51.53 25.53
C GLN A 43 -34.39 -51.09 24.42
N LEU A 44 -34.89 -50.92 23.18
CA LEU A 44 -34.05 -50.49 22.07
C LEU A 44 -33.56 -49.04 22.25
N ALA A 45 -34.43 -48.15 22.76
CA ALA A 45 -34.07 -46.77 23.06
C ALA A 45 -33.13 -46.65 24.26
N ALA A 46 -33.32 -47.46 25.31
CA ALA A 46 -32.44 -47.50 26.45
C ALA A 46 -31.03 -48.04 26.09
N GLY A 47 -30.93 -48.98 25.14
CA GLY A 47 -29.65 -49.48 24.63
C GLY A 47 -28.90 -48.52 23.71
N GLN A 48 -29.58 -47.58 23.04
CA GLN A 48 -28.95 -46.58 22.15
C GLN A 48 -28.41 -45.35 22.90
N ASN A 49 -28.83 -45.11 24.13
CA ASN A 49 -28.38 -43.95 24.90
C ASN A 49 -26.88 -44.01 25.25
N ASP A 50 -26.30 -45.20 25.43
CA ASP A 50 -24.85 -45.35 25.67
C ASP A 50 -24.01 -45.11 24.39
N ASP A 51 -24.49 -45.52 23.21
CA ASP A 51 -23.80 -45.26 21.92
C ASP A 51 -23.84 -43.77 21.52
N SER A 52 -24.88 -43.05 21.95
CA SER A 52 -25.00 -41.60 21.70
C SER A 52 -23.92 -40.78 22.42
N LEU A 53 -23.42 -41.26 23.56
CA LEU A 53 -22.37 -40.60 24.33
C LEU A 53 -20.98 -40.81 23.69
N VAL A 54 -20.74 -42.02 23.16
CA VAL A 54 -19.48 -42.35 22.46
C VAL A 54 -19.39 -41.64 21.11
N PHE A 55 -20.48 -41.61 20.34
CA PHE A 55 -20.53 -40.86 19.08
C PHE A 55 -20.37 -39.35 19.30
N ASN A 56 -20.93 -38.80 20.39
CA ASN A 56 -20.77 -37.39 20.77
C ASN A 56 -19.32 -37.07 21.16
N GLN A 57 -18.65 -37.91 21.95
CA GLN A 57 -17.23 -37.69 22.29
C GLN A 57 -16.32 -37.69 21.06
N GLN A 58 -16.50 -38.64 20.15
CA GLN A 58 -15.67 -38.75 18.95
C GLN A 58 -15.95 -37.63 17.94
N SER A 59 -17.20 -37.19 17.85
CA SER A 59 -17.60 -36.00 17.07
C SER A 59 -17.02 -34.71 17.67
N ALA A 60 -17.03 -34.58 18.99
CA ALA A 60 -16.47 -33.42 19.70
C ALA A 60 -14.95 -33.34 19.53
N GLU A 61 -14.23 -34.46 19.57
CA GLU A 61 -12.79 -34.50 19.30
C GLU A 61 -12.44 -34.09 17.87
N ASN A 62 -13.20 -34.57 16.88
CA ASN A 62 -12.99 -34.19 15.48
C ASN A 62 -13.28 -32.70 15.26
N TRP A 63 -14.35 -32.17 15.88
CA TRP A 63 -14.68 -30.75 15.85
C TRP A 63 -13.59 -29.89 16.50
N GLN A 64 -13.05 -30.33 17.64
CA GLN A 64 -11.94 -29.63 18.30
C GLN A 64 -10.67 -29.61 17.44
N LYS A 65 -10.35 -30.72 16.76
CA LYS A 65 -9.22 -30.76 15.81
C LYS A 65 -9.44 -29.80 14.66
N GLU A 66 -10.65 -29.72 14.12
CA GLU A 66 -10.98 -28.81 13.03
C GLU A 66 -10.91 -27.34 13.45
N LEU A 67 -11.38 -27.00 14.66
CA LEU A 67 -11.20 -25.67 15.24
C LEU A 67 -9.72 -25.31 15.46
N ALA A 68 -8.91 -26.26 15.92
CA ALA A 68 -7.48 -26.05 16.10
C ALA A 68 -6.77 -25.81 14.76
N LEU A 69 -7.16 -26.55 13.71
CA LEU A 69 -6.65 -26.33 12.36
C LEU A 69 -7.06 -24.98 11.79
N GLN A 70 -8.33 -24.57 11.97
CA GLN A 70 -8.80 -23.25 11.56
C GLN A 70 -8.09 -22.12 12.32
N ALA A 71 -7.86 -22.27 13.62
CA ALA A 71 -7.11 -21.31 14.41
C ALA A 71 -5.67 -21.16 13.90
N LEU A 72 -5.02 -22.28 13.55
CA LEU A 72 -3.67 -22.27 12.98
C LEU A 72 -3.66 -21.60 11.60
N GLN A 73 -4.65 -21.86 10.75
CA GLN A 73 -4.80 -21.20 9.45
C GLN A 73 -5.04 -19.69 9.60
N LEU A 74 -5.87 -19.27 10.55
CA LEU A 74 -6.11 -17.85 10.83
C LEU A 74 -4.85 -17.15 11.32
N GLU A 75 -4.06 -17.80 12.19
CA GLU A 75 -2.80 -17.26 12.66
C GLU A 75 -1.77 -17.13 11.52
N GLN A 76 -1.68 -18.12 10.65
CA GLN A 76 -0.84 -18.05 9.45
C GLN A 76 -1.27 -16.92 8.51
N LEU A 77 -2.58 -16.79 8.27
CA LEU A 77 -3.13 -15.75 7.41
C LEU A 77 -2.88 -14.36 8.00
N ARG A 78 -3.08 -14.21 9.32
CA ARG A 78 -2.78 -12.98 10.05
C ARG A 78 -1.30 -12.62 9.95
N SER A 79 -0.40 -13.57 10.19
CA SER A 79 1.04 -13.34 10.10
C SER A 79 1.47 -12.94 8.68
N ALA A 80 0.88 -13.57 7.65
CA ALA A 80 1.13 -13.20 6.26
C ALA A 80 0.63 -11.77 5.94
N SER A 81 -0.58 -11.42 6.38
CA SER A 81 -1.10 -10.04 6.23
C SER A 81 -0.26 -9.01 6.96
N GLU A 82 0.23 -9.31 8.17
CA GLU A 82 1.12 -8.42 8.94
C GLU A 82 2.44 -8.17 8.18
N GLN A 83 3.03 -9.22 7.59
CA GLN A 83 4.25 -9.08 6.77
C GLN A 83 4.02 -8.25 5.50
N GLU A 84 2.86 -8.40 4.85
CA GLU A 84 2.52 -7.59 3.68
C GLU A 84 2.34 -6.11 4.03
N LEU A 85 1.66 -5.81 5.15
CA LEU A 85 1.49 -4.45 5.66
C LEU A 85 2.83 -3.81 6.05
N ASP A 86 3.72 -4.56 6.69
CA ASP A 86 5.08 -4.09 7.01
C ASP A 86 5.86 -3.73 5.73
N ALA A 87 5.78 -4.58 4.70
CA ALA A 87 6.43 -4.32 3.41
C ALA A 87 5.88 -3.06 2.72
N LEU A 88 4.55 -2.87 2.73
CA LEU A 88 3.90 -1.67 2.18
C LEU A 88 4.29 -0.40 2.95
N THR A 89 4.33 -0.48 4.29
CA THR A 89 4.73 0.63 5.16
C THR A 89 6.17 1.06 4.89
N LEU A 90 7.07 0.09 4.73
CA LEU A 90 8.47 0.34 4.38
C LEU A 90 8.58 0.98 2.99
N LYS A 91 7.77 0.55 2.02
CA LYS A 91 7.73 1.14 0.67
C LYS A 91 7.23 2.59 0.70
N LEU A 92 6.19 2.87 1.46
CA LEU A 92 5.68 4.24 1.68
C LEU A 92 6.73 5.14 2.35
N ALA A 93 7.40 4.65 3.39
CA ALA A 93 8.46 5.40 4.07
C ALA A 93 9.62 5.74 3.11
N LYS A 94 10.02 4.79 2.25
CA LYS A 94 11.03 5.04 1.20
C LYS A 94 10.58 6.10 0.20
N LEU A 95 9.32 6.05 -0.24
CA LEU A 95 8.75 7.05 -1.13
C LEU A 95 8.74 8.45 -0.50
N GLN A 96 8.30 8.56 0.75
CA GLN A 96 8.31 9.83 1.49
C GLN A 96 9.72 10.41 1.61
N ALA A 97 10.72 9.56 1.90
CA ALA A 97 12.12 9.98 1.97
C ALA A 97 12.64 10.46 0.60
N ARG A 98 12.28 9.78 -0.50
CA ARG A 98 12.64 10.19 -1.87
C ARG A 98 11.99 11.52 -2.23
N LEU A 99 10.73 11.73 -1.87
CA LEU A 99 10.01 12.99 -2.11
C LEU A 99 10.64 14.15 -1.35
N SER A 100 10.93 13.98 -0.04
CA SER A 100 11.62 15.00 0.76
C SER A 100 12.99 15.37 0.17
N ARG A 101 13.74 14.39 -0.37
CA ARG A 101 15.00 14.67 -1.07
C ARG A 101 14.78 15.43 -2.39
N LEU A 102 13.71 15.11 -3.13
CA LEU A 102 13.35 15.82 -4.36
C LEU A 102 12.99 17.28 -4.03
N ASP A 103 12.23 17.53 -2.96
CA ASP A 103 11.88 18.88 -2.51
C ASP A 103 13.12 19.70 -2.15
N ALA A 104 14.04 19.10 -1.38
CA ALA A 104 15.31 19.75 -1.03
C ALA A 104 16.19 20.05 -2.25
N LEU A 105 16.18 19.17 -3.25
CA LEU A 105 16.91 19.37 -4.50
C LEU A 105 16.25 20.49 -5.34
N GLY A 106 14.91 20.56 -5.36
CA GLY A 106 14.17 21.65 -5.97
C GLY A 106 14.53 23.01 -5.37
N GLU A 107 14.56 23.11 -4.03
CA GLU A 107 14.95 24.33 -3.33
C GLU A 107 16.39 24.74 -3.65
N ARG A 108 17.32 23.77 -3.70
CA ARG A 108 18.72 24.03 -4.08
C ARG A 108 18.84 24.58 -5.49
N VAL A 109 18.13 23.99 -6.45
CA VAL A 109 18.12 24.45 -7.85
C VAL A 109 17.52 25.86 -7.94
N ALA A 110 16.42 26.14 -7.22
CA ALA A 110 15.80 27.46 -7.19
C ALA A 110 16.76 28.53 -6.64
N GLY A 111 17.48 28.22 -5.56
CA GLY A 111 18.51 29.09 -4.98
C GLY A 111 19.68 29.36 -5.94
N LEU A 112 20.16 28.34 -6.66
CA LEU A 112 21.22 28.51 -7.67
C LEU A 112 20.76 29.36 -8.85
N ALA A 113 19.52 29.20 -9.28
CA ALA A 113 18.91 29.97 -10.37
C ALA A 113 18.50 31.40 -9.95
N ASN A 114 18.66 31.75 -8.67
CA ASN A 114 18.27 33.04 -8.08
C ASN A 114 16.80 33.39 -8.39
N ILE A 115 15.94 32.36 -8.40
CA ILE A 115 14.50 32.49 -8.55
C ILE A 115 13.97 32.71 -7.13
N ASP A 116 13.51 33.94 -6.84
CA ASP A 116 12.78 34.22 -5.60
C ASP A 116 11.64 33.22 -5.51
N SER A 117 11.70 32.38 -4.46
CA SER A 117 10.79 31.29 -4.08
C SER A 117 9.60 31.15 -5.03
N PHE A 118 9.60 30.08 -5.83
CA PHE A 118 8.54 29.67 -6.76
C PHE A 118 7.16 30.13 -6.25
N ASP A 119 6.71 31.32 -6.67
CA ASP A 119 5.45 31.87 -6.21
C ASP A 119 4.40 30.94 -6.78
N ALA A 120 3.85 30.11 -5.91
CA ALA A 120 3.04 28.95 -6.26
C ALA A 120 1.68 29.40 -6.75
N VAL A 121 1.64 30.07 -7.91
CA VAL A 121 0.50 29.94 -8.82
C VAL A 121 0.60 28.54 -9.38
N ALA A 122 0.19 27.58 -8.55
CA ALA A 122 -0.29 26.29 -8.97
C ALA A 122 -1.39 26.56 -9.98
N THR A 123 -1.00 26.72 -11.24
CA THR A 123 -1.89 26.39 -12.34
C THR A 123 -1.94 24.87 -12.26
N SER A 124 -2.77 24.39 -11.34
CA SER A 124 -3.16 22.99 -11.17
C SER A 124 -3.92 22.59 -12.43
N SER A 125 -3.17 22.44 -13.50
CA SER A 125 -3.57 21.73 -14.70
C SER A 125 -2.52 20.66 -15.00
N TYR A 126 -1.95 20.05 -13.94
CA TYR A 126 -1.93 18.61 -13.98
C TYR A 126 -3.39 18.21 -13.92
N LEU A 127 -3.97 18.03 -15.10
CA LEU A 127 -5.11 17.17 -15.28
C LEU A 127 -4.73 15.89 -14.55
N VAL A 128 -5.17 15.79 -13.30
CA VAL A 128 -5.49 14.52 -12.66
C VAL A 128 -6.51 13.94 -13.62
N GLY A 129 -6.01 13.23 -14.63
CA GLY A 129 -6.76 12.19 -15.27
C GLY A 129 -7.09 11.25 -14.13
N GLY A 130 -8.24 11.50 -13.48
CA GLY A 130 -8.91 10.46 -12.74
C GLY A 130 -8.96 9.32 -13.72
N LEU A 131 -8.27 8.23 -13.39
CA LEU A 131 -8.31 7.01 -14.18
C LEU A 131 -9.78 6.81 -14.52
N GLU A 132 -10.08 6.88 -15.82
CA GLU A 132 -11.27 6.25 -16.32
C GLU A 132 -11.07 4.79 -15.95
N ILE A 133 -11.66 4.42 -14.81
CA ILE A 133 -11.82 3.04 -14.43
C ILE A 133 -12.72 2.50 -15.53
N GLY A 134 -12.09 2.01 -16.60
CA GLY A 134 -12.71 1.14 -17.55
C GLY A 134 -13.30 0.04 -16.69
N ILE A 135 -14.62 0.11 -16.51
CA ILE A 135 -15.45 -0.89 -15.85
C ILE A 135 -15.44 -2.11 -16.78
N ALA A 136 -14.26 -2.72 -16.92
CA ALA A 136 -14.08 -4.02 -17.49
C ALA A 136 -14.51 -4.98 -16.40
N SER A 137 -15.73 -5.48 -16.57
CA SER A 137 -16.35 -6.58 -15.84
C SER A 137 -15.33 -7.58 -15.30
N GLY A 138 -14.99 -7.45 -14.03
CA GLY A 138 -14.06 -8.29 -13.29
C GLY A 138 -14.32 -8.09 -11.80
N THR A 139 -14.28 -9.17 -11.04
CA THR A 139 -14.62 -9.21 -9.62
C THR A 139 -13.85 -8.14 -8.80
N PRO A 140 -14.51 -7.35 -7.93
CA PRO A 140 -13.93 -6.11 -7.37
C PRO A 140 -12.71 -6.28 -6.46
N ASP A 141 -12.51 -7.44 -5.82
CA ASP A 141 -11.56 -7.55 -4.70
C ASP A 141 -10.10 -7.85 -5.10
N GLU A 142 -9.85 -8.55 -6.22
CA GLU A 142 -8.46 -8.84 -6.66
C GLU A 142 -7.85 -7.72 -7.52
N PHE A 143 -8.69 -6.84 -8.07
CA PHE A 143 -8.25 -5.75 -8.95
C PHE A 143 -7.75 -4.53 -8.16
N ALA A 144 -8.21 -4.34 -6.92
CA ALA A 144 -7.89 -3.16 -6.12
C ALA A 144 -6.44 -3.19 -5.59
N GLY A 145 -5.95 -4.34 -5.10
CA GLY A 145 -4.60 -4.46 -4.54
C GLY A 145 -3.49 -4.41 -5.60
N SER A 146 -3.71 -5.07 -6.75
CA SER A 146 -2.75 -5.08 -7.86
C SER A 146 -2.59 -3.69 -8.52
N ASN A 147 -3.69 -2.95 -8.64
CA ASN A 147 -3.68 -1.58 -9.20
C ASN A 147 -2.94 -0.58 -8.29
N LEU A 148 -3.04 -0.74 -6.96
CA LEU A 148 -2.30 0.08 -5.99
C LEU A 148 -0.77 -0.08 -6.19
N LEU A 149 -0.29 -1.31 -6.23
CA LEU A 149 1.14 -1.61 -6.39
C LEU A 149 1.70 -1.10 -7.73
N ALA A 150 0.90 -1.17 -8.81
CA ALA A 150 1.24 -0.61 -10.11
C ALA A 150 1.34 0.94 -10.03
N SER A 151 0.34 1.60 -9.45
CA SER A 151 0.32 3.06 -9.28
C SER A 151 1.49 3.58 -8.44
N ILE A 152 1.87 2.87 -7.37
CA ILE A 152 3.06 3.19 -6.57
C ILE A 152 4.34 3.09 -7.41
N SER A 153 4.43 2.08 -8.29
CA SER A 153 5.62 1.86 -9.12
C SER A 153 5.76 2.93 -10.19
N GLU A 154 4.65 3.38 -10.78
CA GLU A 154 4.62 4.53 -11.69
C GLU A 154 5.04 5.83 -10.99
N LEU A 155 4.56 6.07 -9.76
CA LEU A 155 5.01 7.21 -8.94
C LEU A 155 6.51 7.16 -8.62
N GLU A 156 7.07 5.98 -8.34
CA GLU A 156 8.51 5.82 -8.14
C GLU A 156 9.31 6.19 -9.39
N GLU A 157 8.84 5.79 -10.57
CA GLU A 157 9.47 6.12 -11.85
C GLU A 157 9.41 7.62 -12.13
N LEU A 158 8.26 8.25 -11.92
CA LEU A 158 8.09 9.69 -12.06
C LEU A 158 9.02 10.46 -11.11
N ILE A 159 9.13 10.06 -9.84
CA ILE A 159 10.04 10.70 -8.87
C ILE A 159 11.50 10.59 -9.35
N ASN A 160 11.92 9.41 -9.82
CA ASN A 160 13.28 9.21 -10.33
C ASN A 160 13.57 10.10 -11.55
N GLU A 161 12.63 10.19 -12.49
CA GLU A 161 12.78 11.04 -13.67
C GLU A 161 12.95 12.51 -13.26
N ARG A 162 12.13 13.00 -12.33
CA ARG A 162 12.21 14.37 -11.82
C ARG A 162 13.52 14.65 -11.08
N GLN A 163 13.99 13.71 -10.27
CA GLN A 163 15.28 13.83 -9.59
C GLN A 163 16.44 13.95 -10.60
N GLN A 164 16.42 13.14 -11.67
CA GLN A 164 17.45 13.21 -12.72
C GLN A 164 17.39 14.52 -13.50
N GLN A 165 16.19 14.97 -13.88
CA GLN A 165 16.00 16.23 -14.60
C GLN A 165 16.54 17.42 -13.78
N LEU A 166 16.14 17.53 -12.52
CA LEU A 166 16.59 18.63 -11.67
C LEU A 166 18.08 18.52 -11.33
N GLY A 167 18.62 17.32 -11.15
CA GLY A 167 20.06 17.11 -10.94
C GLY A 167 20.91 17.57 -12.14
N ASN A 168 20.41 17.36 -13.36
CA ASN A 168 21.07 17.89 -14.56
C ASN A 168 21.05 19.42 -14.60
N ILE A 169 19.89 20.03 -14.29
CA ILE A 169 19.76 21.49 -14.23
C ILE A 169 20.71 22.06 -13.18
N GLU A 170 20.79 21.42 -12.01
CA GLU A 170 21.70 21.81 -10.95
C GLU A 170 23.16 21.81 -11.41
N GLY A 171 23.61 20.73 -12.08
CA GLY A 171 24.97 20.64 -12.61
C GLY A 171 25.28 21.78 -13.58
N LEU A 172 24.35 22.09 -14.50
CA LEU A 172 24.51 23.20 -15.43
C LEU A 172 24.58 24.56 -14.73
N LEU A 173 23.76 24.78 -13.70
CA LEU A 173 23.78 26.03 -12.93
C LEU A 173 25.07 26.18 -12.12
N ILE A 174 25.58 25.10 -11.53
CA ILE A 174 26.87 25.10 -10.82
C ILE A 174 28.00 25.44 -11.80
N ASP A 175 28.02 24.80 -12.98
CA ASP A 175 29.03 25.06 -14.00
C ASP A 175 28.98 26.52 -14.47
N GLN A 176 27.78 27.04 -14.73
CA GLN A 176 27.59 28.44 -15.12
C GLN A 176 28.11 29.39 -14.02
N ARG A 177 27.77 29.14 -12.76
CA ARG A 177 28.21 29.99 -11.66
C ARG A 177 29.72 29.92 -11.43
N ALA A 178 30.33 28.76 -11.62
CA ALA A 178 31.79 28.62 -11.57
C ALA A 178 32.48 29.42 -12.68
N ILE A 179 31.89 29.50 -13.88
CA ILE A 179 32.38 30.35 -14.97
C ILE A 179 32.24 31.83 -14.60
N GLU A 180 31.11 32.23 -14.02
CA GLU A 180 30.86 33.62 -13.59
C GLU A 180 31.81 34.05 -12.46
N ASP A 181 32.00 33.22 -11.43
CA ASP A 181 32.89 33.50 -10.30
C ASP A 181 34.38 33.50 -10.71
N GLY A 182 34.76 32.63 -11.66
CA GLY A 182 36.11 32.56 -12.22
C GLY A 182 36.44 33.68 -13.22
N PHE A 183 35.45 34.45 -13.67
CA PHE A 183 35.65 35.55 -14.60
C PHE A 183 36.15 36.80 -13.86
N VAL A 184 37.46 37.05 -13.91
CA VAL A 184 38.09 38.24 -13.33
C VAL A 184 37.76 39.48 -14.18
N ALA A 185 36.74 40.23 -13.80
CA ALA A 185 36.35 41.46 -14.48
C ALA A 185 36.01 42.58 -13.50
N GLY A 186 36.57 43.77 -13.76
CA GLY A 186 36.32 44.97 -12.97
C GLY A 186 37.57 45.81 -12.76
N ARG A 187 37.39 46.95 -12.07
CA ARG A 187 38.50 47.79 -11.61
C ARG A 187 38.58 47.65 -10.09
N PRO A 188 39.72 47.24 -9.52
CA PRO A 188 39.83 47.00 -8.08
C PRO A 188 39.75 48.27 -7.23
N ILE A 189 39.87 49.45 -7.85
CA ILE A 189 39.84 50.74 -7.16
C ILE A 189 38.90 51.69 -7.94
N GLU A 190 37.94 52.29 -7.25
CA GLU A 190 37.04 53.30 -7.81
C GLU A 190 37.82 54.58 -8.19
N ASN A 191 37.53 55.15 -9.36
CA ASN A 191 38.13 56.39 -9.87
C ASN A 191 39.68 56.40 -9.97
N ALA A 192 40.32 55.24 -10.06
CA ALA A 192 41.76 55.16 -10.30
C ALA A 192 42.12 55.50 -11.75
N TRP A 193 43.34 55.97 -11.98
CA TRP A 193 43.96 56.05 -13.30
C TRP A 193 45.20 55.17 -13.35
N ILE A 194 45.67 54.86 -14.57
CA ILE A 194 46.88 54.08 -14.79
C ILE A 194 48.07 54.97 -14.45
N ALA A 195 48.69 54.71 -13.30
CA ALA A 195 49.93 55.35 -12.88
C ALA A 195 51.11 54.83 -13.72
N SER A 196 51.09 53.52 -14.00
CA SER A 196 52.07 52.92 -14.90
C SER A 196 51.44 51.85 -15.80
N PRO A 197 51.69 51.91 -17.12
CA PRO A 197 51.15 50.93 -18.06
C PRO A 197 51.94 49.62 -18.07
N PHE A 198 51.33 48.63 -18.71
CA PHE A 198 51.93 47.34 -19.05
C PHE A 198 52.98 47.50 -20.14
N GLY A 199 54.08 46.73 -20.07
CA GLY A 199 55.10 46.67 -21.11
C GLY A 199 56.51 47.04 -20.64
N ARG A 200 57.38 47.41 -21.59
CA ARG A 200 58.77 47.79 -21.29
C ARG A 200 58.83 49.21 -20.73
N ARG A 201 59.39 49.36 -19.53
CA ARG A 201 59.59 50.65 -18.85
C ARG A 201 60.82 50.60 -17.95
N PRO A 202 61.30 51.75 -17.45
CA PRO A 202 62.35 51.78 -16.44
C PRO A 202 61.85 51.15 -15.14
N ASP A 203 62.60 50.20 -14.61
CA ASP A 203 62.31 49.54 -13.35
C ASP A 203 62.42 50.55 -12.18
N PRO A 204 61.42 50.67 -11.30
CA PRO A 204 61.42 51.65 -10.21
C PRO A 204 62.48 51.39 -9.14
N ILE A 205 63.04 50.17 -9.06
CA ILE A 205 64.08 49.79 -8.10
C ILE A 205 65.45 49.91 -8.74
N THR A 206 65.61 49.40 -9.97
CA THR A 206 66.94 49.30 -10.60
C THR A 206 67.23 50.37 -11.66
N GLY A 207 66.22 51.10 -12.12
CA GLY A 207 66.31 52.15 -13.15
C GLY A 207 66.59 51.63 -14.58
N LYS A 208 66.81 50.32 -14.76
CA LYS A 208 67.09 49.70 -16.05
C LYS A 208 65.79 49.38 -16.79
N SER A 209 65.83 49.35 -18.12
CA SER A 209 64.67 48.93 -18.91
C SER A 209 64.39 47.44 -18.69
N SER A 210 63.23 47.14 -18.11
CA SER A 210 62.73 45.78 -17.93
C SER A 210 61.27 45.69 -18.42
N PHE A 211 60.78 44.47 -18.64
CA PHE A 211 59.41 44.23 -19.05
C PHE A 211 58.54 44.01 -17.80
N HIS A 212 57.48 44.80 -17.67
CA HIS A 212 56.54 44.71 -16.57
C HIS A 212 55.21 44.13 -17.05
N SER A 213 54.82 43.00 -16.48
CA SER A 213 53.60 42.25 -16.83
C SER A 213 52.33 42.71 -16.10
N GLY A 214 52.38 43.86 -15.42
CA GLY A 214 51.27 44.41 -14.65
C GLY A 214 51.03 45.88 -14.93
N ILE A 215 49.87 46.36 -14.49
CA ILE A 215 49.50 47.77 -14.50
C ILE A 215 49.45 48.29 -13.07
N ASP A 216 49.91 49.52 -12.87
CA ASP A 216 49.83 50.18 -11.57
C ASP A 216 48.69 51.20 -11.61
N LEU A 217 47.74 51.10 -10.67
CA LEU A 217 46.58 51.98 -10.57
C LEU A 217 46.74 52.89 -9.35
N THR A 218 46.40 54.17 -9.49
CA THR A 218 46.42 55.12 -8.37
C THR A 218 45.24 56.08 -8.41
N THR A 219 44.84 56.56 -7.23
CA THR A 219 43.85 57.64 -7.04
C THR A 219 44.50 58.95 -6.60
N GLY A 220 45.85 58.97 -6.51
CA GLY A 220 46.63 60.13 -6.06
C GLY A 220 46.54 60.44 -4.56
N LYS A 221 45.81 59.63 -3.77
CA LYS A 221 45.69 59.77 -2.31
C LYS A 221 45.96 58.43 -1.62
N ALA A 222 46.56 58.48 -0.44
CA ALA A 222 46.73 57.29 0.40
C ALA A 222 45.40 56.86 1.02
N GLY A 223 45.22 55.55 1.24
CA GLY A 223 44.02 54.99 1.87
C GLY A 223 42.86 54.69 0.91
N ALA A 224 43.12 54.52 -0.39
CA ALA A 224 42.10 54.09 -1.33
C ALA A 224 41.57 52.69 -0.98
N GLN A 225 40.24 52.51 -1.03
CA GLN A 225 39.62 51.21 -0.82
C GLN A 225 39.90 50.30 -2.02
N ILE A 226 40.41 49.10 -1.75
CA ILE A 226 40.70 48.07 -2.76
C ILE A 226 39.65 46.98 -2.62
N SER A 227 38.89 46.74 -3.68
CA SER A 227 37.88 45.70 -3.78
C SER A 227 38.40 44.53 -4.61
N SER A 228 38.01 43.30 -4.25
CA SER A 228 38.29 42.14 -5.09
C SER A 228 37.52 42.25 -6.41
N VAL A 229 38.17 41.88 -7.50
CA VAL A 229 37.59 41.86 -8.86
C VAL A 229 37.05 40.48 -9.26
N ALA A 230 37.18 39.50 -8.38
CA ALA A 230 36.64 38.16 -8.54
C ALA A 230 36.33 37.54 -7.18
N GLY A 231 35.45 36.54 -7.17
CA GLY A 231 35.23 35.69 -6.00
C GLY A 231 36.40 34.71 -5.81
N GLY A 232 36.78 34.46 -4.57
CA GLY A 232 37.82 33.51 -4.18
C GLY A 232 37.87 33.29 -2.68
#